data_AF-A0A941ILX1-F1
#
_entry.id   AF-A0A941ILX1-F1
#
_cell.length_a   1.000
_cell.length_b   1.000
_cell.length_c   1.000
_cell.angle_alpha   90.00
_cell.angle_beta   90.00
_cell.angle_gamma   90.00
#
_symmetry.space_group_name_H-M   'P 1'
#
loop_
_entity.id
_entity.type
_entity.pdbx_description
1 polymer ?
#
loop_
_entity_poly.entity_id
_entity_poly.type
_entity_poly.pdbx_seq_one_letter_code
_entity_poly.pdbx_strand_id
1 'polypeptide(L)'
;MKHFASARAEAGVPDLPPDAFVILSYGMGVDSTSLLLRLILDVGSRWFRLEQLVVLIAVVGPLDEYARTQRYLEKIVFPILARHRIRTVQLARASGKAKDGYLILDDTRTPTRLHRDRARWSLYRELIEAATVPSVSSTRRSCSDKAKHWVLDRFIADEFGSRPFAHLLGFGAHERTRADRDRAHATALRHPAHPLLSWGWDRGRAEVHLRECVGSDPGRSACSYCPFSGSLAGLEELLASWRAEPAAGARALMLEFVARCVNKTANLHHPRSALATAYKHRKELAEAIALFEAQLEQVPWVLVEVRRVIRAKNGNPQAKGAAARSVRRRGEPGPRARVLADLEKIAARSAPRGAVLEREPHGVARLVFRARDAAYPAAEHTLTAVPAVVHDKERPSFATLFESVTGQRVNATRARREPDYPPLEELLALLGFRSPQELEDLDLAA
;
A
#
# COMPACT_ATOMS: atom_id res chain seq x y z
N MET A 1 -10.07 -40.69 -14.48
CA MET A 1 -9.60 -40.33 -15.83
C MET A 1 -10.72 -39.96 -16.80
N LYS A 2 -11.83 -40.71 -16.91
CA LYS A 2 -12.92 -40.41 -17.88
C LYS A 2 -13.71 -39.11 -17.61
N HIS A 3 -13.78 -38.62 -16.36
CA HIS A 3 -14.47 -37.35 -16.03
C HIS A 3 -13.66 -36.07 -16.31
N PHE A 4 -12.36 -36.15 -16.60
CA PHE A 4 -11.54 -34.96 -16.87
C PHE A 4 -11.47 -34.58 -18.36
N ALA A 5 -11.91 -35.48 -19.26
CA ALA A 5 -11.76 -35.28 -20.70
C ALA A 5 -12.83 -34.34 -21.29
N SER A 6 -14.05 -34.29 -20.73
CA SER A 6 -15.15 -33.50 -21.31
C SER A 6 -15.14 -32.02 -20.91
N ALA A 7 -14.37 -31.62 -19.89
CA ALA A 7 -14.23 -30.21 -19.47
C ALA A 7 -13.23 -29.41 -20.34
N ARG A 8 -12.57 -30.05 -21.31
CA ARG A 8 -11.47 -29.45 -22.11
C ARG A 8 -11.93 -28.44 -23.16
N ALA A 9 -13.21 -28.41 -23.54
CA ALA A 9 -13.66 -27.68 -24.74
C ALA A 9 -14.19 -26.27 -24.48
N GLU A 10 -14.44 -25.85 -23.23
CA GLU A 10 -14.99 -24.53 -22.93
C GLU A 10 -13.91 -23.57 -22.40
N ALA A 11 -13.32 -22.82 -23.32
CA ALA A 11 -12.55 -21.58 -23.12
C ALA A 11 -11.61 -21.52 -21.89
N GLY A 12 -10.36 -21.99 -22.08
CA GLY A 12 -9.23 -21.48 -21.29
C GLY A 12 -8.50 -22.48 -20.38
N VAL A 13 -8.56 -23.78 -20.67
CA VAL A 13 -7.62 -24.76 -20.10
C VAL A 13 -6.24 -24.50 -20.70
N PRO A 14 -5.19 -24.19 -19.91
CA PRO A 14 -3.84 -24.05 -20.42
C PRO A 14 -3.33 -25.38 -20.99
N ASP A 15 -2.57 -25.33 -22.08
CA ASP A 15 -1.89 -26.50 -22.63
C ASP A 15 -0.66 -26.81 -21.76
N LEU A 16 -0.87 -27.65 -20.74
CA LEU A 16 0.09 -27.97 -19.70
C LEU A 16 0.19 -29.48 -19.47
N PRO A 17 1.37 -29.97 -19.00
CA PRO A 17 1.50 -31.33 -18.49
C PRO A 17 0.42 -31.66 -17.43
N PRO A 18 -0.12 -32.89 -17.40
CA PRO A 18 -1.17 -33.26 -16.45
C PRO A 18 -0.82 -33.10 -14.98
N ASP A 19 0.47 -33.06 -14.64
CA ASP A 19 1.03 -32.89 -13.30
C ASP A 19 1.54 -31.47 -13.02
N ALA A 20 1.34 -30.53 -13.94
CA ALA A 20 1.73 -29.13 -13.75
C ALA A 20 1.08 -28.51 -12.51
N PHE A 21 1.81 -27.59 -11.87
CA PHE A 21 1.28 -26.84 -10.73
C PHE A 21 0.23 -25.82 -11.19
N VAL A 22 -0.75 -25.61 -10.33
CA VAL A 22 -1.74 -24.55 -10.49
C VAL A 22 -1.55 -23.57 -9.36
N ILE A 23 -1.13 -22.36 -9.68
CA ILE A 23 -0.78 -21.34 -8.69
C ILE A 23 -1.88 -20.29 -8.71
N LEU A 24 -2.55 -20.08 -7.59
CA LEU A 24 -3.47 -18.96 -7.40
C LEU A 24 -2.78 -17.85 -6.62
N SER A 25 -2.58 -16.70 -7.26
CA SER A 25 -2.24 -15.46 -6.56
C SER A 25 -3.51 -14.91 -5.89
N TYR A 26 -3.67 -15.21 -4.61
CA TYR A 26 -4.89 -14.94 -3.85
C TYR A 26 -4.87 -13.53 -3.25
N GLY A 27 -5.69 -12.64 -3.83
CA GLY A 27 -5.79 -11.23 -3.44
C GLY A 27 -6.62 -10.96 -2.18
N MET A 28 -7.30 -11.97 -1.63
CA MET A 28 -8.16 -11.92 -0.43
C MET A 28 -9.44 -11.09 -0.58
N GLY A 29 -9.79 -10.71 -1.81
CA GLY A 29 -11.01 -9.95 -2.12
C GLY A 29 -12.11 -10.84 -2.69
N VAL A 30 -13.29 -10.25 -2.89
CA VAL A 30 -14.48 -10.90 -3.45
C VAL A 30 -14.13 -11.82 -4.63
N ASP A 31 -13.57 -11.27 -5.72
CA ASP A 31 -13.32 -12.02 -6.95
C ASP A 31 -12.38 -13.21 -6.71
N SER A 32 -11.22 -12.97 -6.09
CA SER A 32 -10.26 -14.04 -5.83
C SER A 32 -10.75 -15.10 -4.84
N THR A 33 -11.63 -14.72 -3.90
CA THR A 33 -12.23 -15.64 -2.93
C THR A 33 -13.30 -16.48 -3.61
N SER A 34 -14.14 -15.85 -4.42
CA SER A 34 -15.18 -16.51 -5.20
C SER A 34 -14.58 -17.52 -6.18
N LEU A 35 -13.50 -17.13 -6.87
CA LEU A 35 -12.70 -18.02 -7.69
C LEU A 35 -12.20 -19.23 -6.90
N LEU A 36 -11.54 -18.99 -5.76
CA LEU A 36 -10.97 -20.05 -4.93
C LEU A 36 -12.06 -21.03 -4.44
N LEU A 37 -13.15 -20.52 -3.87
CA LEU A 37 -14.20 -21.36 -3.32
C LEU A 37 -14.92 -22.15 -4.41
N ARG A 38 -15.17 -21.57 -5.59
CA ARG A 38 -15.75 -22.33 -6.70
C ARG A 38 -14.83 -23.47 -7.13
N LEU A 39 -13.54 -23.20 -7.31
CA LEU A 39 -12.58 -24.24 -7.68
C LEU A 39 -12.56 -25.37 -6.64
N ILE A 40 -12.72 -25.08 -5.36
CA ILE A 40 -12.73 -26.10 -4.29
C ILE A 40 -14.03 -26.90 -4.28
N LEU A 41 -15.17 -26.21 -4.26
CA LEU A 41 -16.49 -26.76 -3.95
C LEU A 41 -17.20 -27.35 -5.18
N ASP A 42 -16.93 -26.81 -6.37
CA ASP A 42 -17.48 -27.27 -7.64
C ASP A 42 -16.38 -27.98 -8.45
N VAL A 43 -16.32 -29.31 -8.35
CA VAL A 43 -15.32 -30.12 -9.07
C VAL A 43 -15.42 -29.94 -10.59
N GLY A 44 -16.61 -29.69 -11.12
CA GLY A 44 -16.82 -29.45 -12.56
C GLY A 44 -16.25 -28.12 -13.05
N SER A 45 -15.95 -27.19 -12.14
CA SER A 45 -15.40 -25.87 -12.48
C SER A 45 -13.90 -25.87 -12.80
N ARG A 46 -13.19 -26.99 -12.58
CA ARG A 46 -11.73 -27.04 -12.72
C ARG A 46 -11.23 -28.22 -13.55
N TRP A 47 -10.11 -27.99 -14.22
CA TRP A 47 -9.43 -28.95 -15.08
C TRP A 47 -8.27 -29.68 -14.39
N PHE A 48 -8.03 -29.42 -13.10
CA PHE A 48 -6.92 -29.96 -12.31
C PHE A 48 -7.37 -30.61 -10.98
N ARG A 49 -6.51 -31.44 -10.40
CA ARG A 49 -6.72 -32.05 -9.08
C ARG A 49 -6.38 -31.04 -7.98
N LEU A 50 -7.10 -31.02 -6.84
CA LEU A 50 -6.87 -29.98 -5.81
C LEU A 50 -5.45 -30.05 -5.26
N GLU A 51 -4.85 -31.23 -5.22
CA GLU A 51 -3.48 -31.41 -4.75
C GLU A 51 -2.43 -30.65 -5.59
N GLN A 52 -2.78 -30.24 -6.82
CA GLN A 52 -1.94 -29.40 -7.70
C GLN A 52 -2.06 -27.91 -7.37
N LEU A 53 -3.10 -27.50 -6.64
CA LEU A 53 -3.36 -26.10 -6.31
C LEU A 53 -2.43 -25.63 -5.19
N VAL A 54 -1.72 -24.54 -5.45
CA VAL A 54 -0.95 -23.78 -4.48
C VAL A 54 -1.55 -22.38 -4.39
N VAL A 55 -1.97 -21.99 -3.20
CA VAL A 55 -2.53 -20.67 -2.91
C VAL A 55 -1.43 -19.78 -2.35
N LEU A 56 -1.10 -18.70 -3.05
CA LEU A 56 -0.10 -17.72 -2.60
C LEU A 56 -0.76 -16.45 -2.11
N ILE A 57 -0.36 -15.99 -0.92
CA ILE A 57 -0.85 -14.76 -0.30
C ILE A 57 0.32 -13.80 -0.12
N ALA A 58 0.23 -12.62 -0.74
CA ALA A 58 1.19 -11.54 -0.52
C ALA A 58 0.75 -10.66 0.67
N VAL A 59 1.43 -10.81 1.80
CA VAL A 59 1.28 -10.01 3.01
C VAL A 59 2.12 -8.73 2.87
N VAL A 60 1.44 -7.59 2.79
CA VAL A 60 2.06 -6.27 2.54
C VAL A 60 2.69 -5.66 3.80
N GLY A 61 2.22 -6.10 4.97
CA GLY A 61 2.75 -5.75 6.28
C GLY A 61 1.68 -5.70 7.37
N PRO A 62 2.08 -5.47 8.63
CA PRO A 62 1.19 -5.52 9.80
C PRO A 62 0.09 -4.44 9.83
N LEU A 63 0.34 -3.27 9.24
CA LEU A 63 -0.54 -2.10 9.34
C LEU A 63 -1.37 -1.84 8.08
N ASP A 64 -1.19 -2.69 7.07
CA ASP A 64 -1.59 -2.38 5.71
C ASP A 64 -3.05 -2.78 5.44
N GLU A 65 -3.40 -4.05 5.71
CA GLU A 65 -4.74 -4.58 5.43
C GLU A 65 -5.72 -4.37 6.61
N TYR A 66 -7.01 -4.30 6.26
CA TYR A 66 -8.10 -4.24 7.24
C TYR A 66 -8.17 -5.49 8.13
N ALA A 67 -8.55 -5.30 9.39
CA ALA A 67 -8.72 -6.39 10.35
C ALA A 67 -9.88 -7.32 9.93
N ARG A 68 -10.93 -6.79 9.28
CA ARG A 68 -12.00 -7.65 8.74
C ARG A 68 -11.49 -8.67 7.71
N THR A 69 -10.49 -8.33 6.90
CA THR A 69 -9.93 -9.25 5.91
C THR A 69 -9.23 -10.42 6.59
N GLN A 70 -8.44 -10.16 7.63
CA GLN A 70 -7.86 -11.23 8.46
C GLN A 70 -8.97 -12.11 9.05
N ARG A 71 -9.95 -11.50 9.74
CA ARG A 71 -11.03 -12.25 10.40
C ARG A 71 -11.80 -13.13 9.41
N TYR A 72 -12.08 -12.63 8.21
CA TYR A 72 -12.77 -13.39 7.17
C TYR A 72 -11.93 -14.60 6.71
N LEU A 73 -10.63 -14.40 6.48
CA LEU A 73 -9.75 -15.50 6.10
C LEU A 73 -9.68 -16.58 7.18
N GLU A 74 -9.43 -16.19 8.43
CA GLU A 74 -9.22 -17.11 9.54
C GLU A 74 -10.49 -17.86 9.93
N LYS A 75 -11.66 -17.20 9.87
CA LYS A 75 -12.93 -17.82 10.24
C LYS A 75 -13.60 -18.62 9.11
N ILE A 76 -13.38 -18.24 7.85
CA ILE A 76 -14.13 -18.80 6.71
C ILE A 76 -13.21 -19.53 5.74
N VAL A 77 -12.21 -18.85 5.17
CA VAL A 77 -11.44 -19.37 4.04
C VAL A 77 -10.42 -20.43 4.48
N PHE A 78 -9.67 -20.17 5.54
CA PHE A 78 -8.61 -21.06 6.03
C PHE A 78 -9.13 -22.41 6.52
N PRO A 79 -10.26 -22.51 7.25
CA PRO A 79 -10.87 -23.80 7.57
C PRO A 79 -11.19 -24.64 6.32
N ILE A 80 -11.67 -24.01 5.24
CA ILE A 80 -11.94 -24.70 3.96
C ILE A 80 -10.63 -25.17 3.33
N LEU A 81 -9.61 -24.31 3.23
CA LEU A 81 -8.29 -24.69 2.71
C LEU A 81 -7.66 -25.84 3.49
N ALA A 82 -7.74 -25.79 4.82
CA ALA A 82 -7.22 -26.82 5.72
C ALA A 82 -7.94 -28.16 5.56
N ARG A 83 -9.29 -28.14 5.47
CA ARG A 83 -10.11 -29.33 5.25
C ARG A 83 -9.73 -30.05 3.95
N HIS A 84 -9.42 -29.29 2.89
CA HIS A 84 -9.02 -29.82 1.60
C HIS A 84 -7.50 -30.00 1.44
N ARG A 85 -6.71 -29.76 2.50
CA ARG A 85 -5.24 -29.86 2.54
C ARG A 85 -4.52 -29.10 1.42
N ILE A 86 -5.05 -27.93 1.03
CA ILE A 86 -4.51 -27.11 -0.05
C ILE A 86 -3.26 -26.38 0.46
N ARG A 87 -2.13 -26.52 -0.25
CA ARG A 87 -0.88 -25.84 0.12
C ARG A 87 -1.10 -24.33 0.02
N THR A 88 -0.94 -23.65 1.14
CA THR A 88 -1.13 -22.21 1.28
C THR A 88 0.18 -21.61 1.77
N VAL A 89 0.71 -20.66 1.00
CA VAL A 89 1.98 -19.99 1.29
C VAL A 89 1.73 -18.50 1.50
N GLN A 90 2.15 -18.01 2.65
CA GLN A 90 2.08 -16.60 3.00
C GLN A 90 3.47 -15.99 2.83
N LEU A 91 3.57 -14.95 2.02
CA LEU A 91 4.83 -14.35 1.60
C LEU A 91 4.84 -12.86 1.91
N ALA A 92 5.98 -12.34 2.34
CA ALA A 92 6.18 -10.90 2.52
C ALA A 92 7.52 -10.45 1.95
N ARG A 93 7.65 -9.14 1.74
CA ARG A 93 8.96 -8.51 1.49
C ARG A 93 9.85 -8.67 2.72
N ALA A 94 11.12 -8.99 2.51
CA ALA A 94 12.11 -8.96 3.60
C ALA A 94 12.47 -7.52 4.00
N SER A 95 12.48 -6.59 3.03
CA SER A 95 12.71 -5.16 3.26
C SER A 95 12.19 -4.30 2.09
N GLY A 96 12.46 -2.99 2.11
CA GLY A 96 12.21 -2.09 0.98
C GLY A 96 13.16 -2.26 -0.22
N LYS A 97 14.24 -3.04 -0.11
CA LYS A 97 15.28 -3.25 -1.15
C LYS A 97 15.14 -4.60 -1.83
N ALA A 98 15.14 -4.64 -3.16
CA ALA A 98 14.93 -5.89 -3.90
C ALA A 98 15.96 -6.99 -3.57
N LYS A 99 17.22 -6.60 -3.37
CA LYS A 99 18.33 -7.51 -3.05
C LYS A 99 18.16 -8.31 -1.74
N ASP A 100 17.31 -7.82 -0.83
CA ASP A 100 17.13 -8.46 0.48
C ASP A 100 16.12 -9.64 0.41
N GLY A 101 15.49 -9.86 -0.75
CA GLY A 101 14.64 -11.03 -0.97
C GLY A 101 13.21 -10.90 -0.43
N TYR A 102 12.60 -12.06 -0.17
CA TYR A 102 11.28 -12.23 0.43
C TYR A 102 11.37 -13.15 1.65
N LEU A 103 10.31 -13.15 2.46
CA LEU A 103 10.14 -14.04 3.61
C LEU A 103 8.96 -14.96 3.36
N ILE A 104 9.12 -16.24 3.70
CA ILE A 104 8.02 -17.18 3.87
C ILE A 104 7.56 -17.03 5.32
N LEU A 105 6.34 -16.51 5.50
CA LEU A 105 5.74 -16.30 6.82
C LEU A 105 5.08 -17.57 7.35
N ASP A 106 4.56 -18.36 6.42
CA ASP A 106 3.95 -19.66 6.64
C ASP A 106 3.86 -20.43 5.31
N ASP A 107 4.06 -21.74 5.35
CA ASP A 107 3.87 -22.67 4.22
C ASP A 107 3.29 -23.97 4.78
N THR A 108 1.99 -24.14 4.60
CA THR A 108 1.24 -25.21 5.28
C THR A 108 0.09 -25.71 4.43
N ARG A 109 -0.41 -26.90 4.77
CA ARG A 109 -1.67 -27.45 4.23
C ARG A 109 -2.83 -27.32 5.21
N THR A 110 -2.59 -26.75 6.39
CA THR A 110 -3.60 -26.53 7.42
C THR A 110 -3.47 -25.09 7.93
N PRO A 111 -3.69 -24.08 7.07
CA PRO A 111 -3.59 -22.69 7.48
C PRO A 111 -4.64 -22.37 8.54
N THR A 112 -4.26 -21.59 9.54
CA THR A 112 -5.16 -21.16 10.63
C THR A 112 -5.11 -19.66 10.90
N ARG A 113 -4.00 -18.99 10.58
CA ARG A 113 -3.76 -17.58 10.91
C ARG A 113 -3.11 -16.81 9.76
N LEU A 114 -3.51 -15.57 9.53
CA LEU A 114 -2.87 -14.66 8.58
C LEU A 114 -1.73 -13.94 9.30
N HIS A 115 -0.48 -14.30 8.99
CA HIS A 115 0.71 -13.91 9.74
C HIS A 115 1.21 -12.49 9.42
N ARG A 116 0.35 -11.48 9.52
CA ARG A 116 0.68 -10.07 9.28
C ARG A 116 1.77 -9.55 10.23
N ASP A 117 1.77 -10.04 11.46
CA ASP A 117 2.73 -9.75 12.53
C ASP A 117 4.14 -10.31 12.29
N ARG A 118 4.26 -11.39 11.50
CA ARG A 118 5.57 -11.93 11.12
C ARG A 118 6.25 -11.15 9.99
N ALA A 119 5.50 -10.29 9.30
CA ALA A 119 6.07 -9.46 8.23
C ALA A 119 6.96 -8.36 8.82
N ARG A 120 8.25 -8.41 8.48
CA ARG A 120 9.25 -7.41 8.94
C ARG A 120 9.18 -6.09 8.20
N TRP A 121 8.61 -6.09 6.99
CA TRP A 121 8.43 -4.91 6.16
C TRP A 121 6.95 -4.54 6.06
N SER A 122 6.66 -3.24 6.03
CA SER A 122 5.34 -2.68 5.77
C SER A 122 5.42 -1.59 4.72
N LEU A 123 4.48 -1.61 3.78
CA LEU A 123 4.34 -0.53 2.81
C LEU A 123 3.96 0.79 3.51
N TYR A 124 3.10 0.75 4.54
CA TYR A 124 2.73 1.93 5.32
C TYR A 124 3.97 2.59 5.94
N ARG A 125 4.80 1.79 6.61
CA ARG A 125 6.08 2.23 7.22
C ARG A 125 6.95 2.94 6.20
N GLU A 126 7.19 2.30 5.06
CA GLU A 126 8.03 2.88 4.01
C GLU A 126 7.47 4.23 3.51
N LEU A 127 6.16 4.33 3.33
CA LEU A 127 5.50 5.51 2.79
C LEU A 127 5.49 6.68 3.79
N ILE A 128 5.20 6.41 5.07
CA ILE A 128 5.15 7.44 6.11
C ILE A 128 6.55 7.96 6.45
N GLU A 129 7.55 7.08 6.54
CA GLU A 129 8.97 7.46 6.70
C GLU A 129 9.45 8.31 5.52
N ALA A 130 8.99 8.01 4.30
CA ALA A 130 9.34 8.78 3.12
C ALA A 130 8.49 10.05 2.92
N ALA A 131 7.52 10.35 3.79
CA ALA A 131 6.52 11.40 3.61
C ALA A 131 5.91 11.39 2.20
N THR A 132 5.40 10.23 1.80
CA THR A 132 4.78 10.00 0.48
C THR A 132 3.50 9.20 0.62
N VAL A 133 2.60 9.38 -0.35
CA VAL A 133 1.46 8.49 -0.58
C VAL A 133 1.78 7.50 -1.71
N PRO A 134 1.07 6.37 -1.83
CA PRO A 134 1.27 5.46 -2.96
C PRO A 134 1.15 6.19 -4.30
N SER A 135 2.18 6.09 -5.14
CA SER A 135 2.20 6.79 -6.43
C SER A 135 1.24 6.14 -7.43
N VAL A 136 0.34 6.94 -7.99
CA VAL A 136 -0.51 6.60 -9.14
C VAL A 136 0.05 7.15 -10.47
N SER A 137 1.28 7.67 -10.49
CA SER A 137 1.84 8.29 -11.70
C SER A 137 1.95 7.26 -12.84
N SER A 138 1.34 7.57 -13.99
CA SER A 138 1.40 6.80 -15.25
C SER A 138 0.74 5.41 -15.24
N THR A 139 -0.49 5.28 -14.74
CA THR A 139 -1.32 4.03 -14.75
C THR A 139 -0.66 2.78 -14.13
N ARG A 140 0.55 2.91 -13.57
CA ARG A 140 1.31 1.83 -12.93
C ARG A 140 0.99 1.75 -11.46
N ARG A 141 0.63 0.55 -11.01
CA ARG A 141 0.35 0.22 -9.61
C ARG A 141 1.65 -0.14 -8.89
N SER A 142 2.58 0.81 -8.84
CA SER A 142 3.95 0.59 -8.33
C SER A 142 4.00 -0.03 -6.93
N CYS A 143 3.05 0.31 -6.05
CA CYS A 143 2.91 -0.32 -4.75
C CYS A 143 2.55 -1.81 -4.83
N SER A 144 1.62 -2.19 -5.71
CA SER A 144 1.24 -3.59 -5.94
C SER A 144 2.36 -4.37 -6.61
N ASP A 145 3.05 -3.77 -7.58
CA ASP A 145 4.18 -4.41 -8.26
C ASP A 145 5.30 -4.71 -7.27
N LYS A 146 5.64 -3.74 -6.42
CA LYS A 146 6.68 -3.89 -5.40
C LYS A 146 6.28 -4.84 -4.27
N ALA A 147 5.09 -4.68 -3.71
CA ALA A 147 4.68 -5.36 -2.48
C ALA A 147 4.07 -6.74 -2.72
N LYS A 148 3.46 -6.96 -3.89
CA LYS A 148 2.74 -8.19 -4.23
C LYS A 148 3.42 -8.93 -5.37
N HIS A 149 3.37 -8.42 -6.60
CA HIS A 149 3.82 -9.16 -7.79
C HIS A 149 5.27 -9.63 -7.67
N TRP A 150 6.19 -8.73 -7.31
CA TRP A 150 7.60 -9.07 -7.18
C TRP A 150 7.88 -10.20 -6.18
N VAL A 151 7.15 -10.23 -5.06
CA VAL A 151 7.31 -11.26 -4.01
C VAL A 151 6.82 -12.61 -4.52
N LEU A 152 5.64 -12.63 -5.14
CA LEU A 152 5.03 -13.83 -5.68
C LEU A 152 5.87 -14.41 -6.82
N ASP A 153 6.26 -13.57 -7.78
CA ASP A 153 7.07 -13.99 -8.93
C ASP A 153 8.43 -14.55 -8.51
N ARG A 154 9.06 -13.95 -7.49
CA ARG A 154 10.35 -14.41 -6.98
C ARG A 154 10.22 -15.77 -6.27
N PHE A 155 9.21 -15.92 -5.41
CA PHE A 155 8.93 -17.22 -4.79
C PHE A 155 8.63 -18.29 -5.83
N ILE A 156 7.81 -17.98 -6.84
CA ILE A 156 7.46 -18.94 -7.89
C ILE A 156 8.72 -19.40 -8.64
N ALA A 157 9.61 -18.47 -9.00
CA ALA A 157 10.86 -18.80 -9.67
C ALA A 157 11.77 -19.68 -8.82
N ASP A 158 11.92 -19.37 -7.53
CA ASP A 158 12.79 -20.09 -6.62
C ASP A 158 12.23 -21.49 -6.25
N GLU A 159 10.90 -21.63 -6.09
CA GLU A 159 10.23 -22.87 -5.68
C GLU A 159 9.94 -23.82 -6.86
N PHE A 160 9.48 -23.29 -7.99
CA PHE A 160 9.03 -24.10 -9.12
C PHE A 160 10.10 -24.26 -10.22
N GLY A 161 11.15 -23.43 -10.18
CA GLY A 161 12.26 -23.50 -11.13
C GLY A 161 11.78 -23.38 -12.57
N SER A 162 12.21 -24.32 -13.41
CA SER A 162 11.88 -24.36 -14.84
C SER A 162 10.63 -25.20 -15.17
N ARG A 163 9.77 -25.48 -14.19
CA ARG A 163 8.54 -26.26 -14.42
C ARG A 163 7.43 -25.35 -14.94
N PRO A 164 6.71 -25.74 -16.01
CA PRO A 164 5.57 -24.97 -16.48
C PRO A 164 4.42 -25.05 -15.46
N PHE A 165 3.66 -23.96 -15.33
CA PHE A 165 2.56 -23.83 -14.37
C PHE A 165 1.43 -22.96 -14.92
N ALA A 166 0.21 -23.22 -14.44
CA ALA A 166 -0.92 -22.34 -14.64
C ALA A 166 -0.93 -21.25 -13.56
N HIS A 167 -1.04 -19.99 -13.95
CA HIS A 167 -1.16 -18.87 -13.02
C HIS A 167 -2.57 -18.30 -13.02
N LEU A 168 -3.32 -18.59 -11.96
CA LEU A 168 -4.69 -18.12 -11.77
C LEU A 168 -4.68 -16.71 -11.16
N LEU A 169 -5.42 -15.81 -11.79
CA LEU A 169 -5.74 -14.47 -11.28
C LEU A 169 -7.25 -14.23 -11.29
N GLY A 170 -7.76 -13.58 -10.25
CA GLY A 170 -9.18 -13.27 -10.08
C GLY A 170 -9.66 -12.08 -10.91
N PHE A 171 -9.37 -12.04 -12.21
CA PHE A 171 -9.93 -11.02 -13.11
C PHE A 171 -11.31 -11.46 -13.61
N GLY A 172 -12.35 -10.72 -13.25
CA GLY A 172 -13.72 -10.96 -13.71
C GLY A 172 -14.01 -10.42 -15.11
N ALA A 173 -15.24 -10.62 -15.58
CA ALA A 173 -15.73 -10.19 -16.89
C ALA A 173 -15.56 -8.69 -17.17
N HIS A 174 -15.63 -7.88 -16.12
CA HIS A 174 -15.45 -6.43 -16.16
C HIS A 174 -13.97 -5.99 -16.24
N GLU A 175 -13.01 -6.91 -16.09
CA GLU A 175 -11.57 -6.63 -16.05
C GLU A 175 -10.82 -7.17 -17.28
N ARG A 176 -11.50 -7.34 -18.42
CA ARG A 176 -10.94 -7.91 -19.66
C ARG A 176 -9.59 -7.30 -20.06
N THR A 177 -9.46 -5.98 -20.01
CA THR A 177 -8.20 -5.29 -20.34
C THR A 177 -7.03 -5.69 -19.41
N ARG A 178 -7.30 -6.01 -18.15
CA ARG A 178 -6.26 -6.52 -17.21
C ARG A 178 -5.89 -7.96 -17.55
N ALA A 179 -6.87 -8.79 -17.89
CA ALA A 179 -6.64 -10.16 -18.34
C ALA A 179 -5.84 -10.20 -19.64
N ASP A 180 -6.16 -9.37 -20.64
CA ASP A 180 -5.42 -9.32 -21.90
C ASP A 180 -3.97 -8.86 -21.70
N ARG A 181 -3.75 -7.85 -20.85
CA ARG A 181 -2.40 -7.42 -20.47
C ARG A 181 -1.63 -8.53 -19.78
N ASP A 182 -2.27 -9.27 -18.88
CA ASP A 182 -1.64 -10.39 -18.18
C ASP A 182 -1.31 -11.55 -19.12
N ARG A 183 -2.17 -11.84 -20.10
CA ARG A 183 -1.91 -12.82 -21.17
C ARG A 183 -0.70 -12.44 -22.02
N ALA A 184 -0.49 -11.15 -22.26
CA ALA A 184 0.71 -10.66 -22.94
C ALA A 184 2.03 -10.90 -22.14
N HIS A 185 1.92 -11.26 -20.86
CA HIS A 185 3.02 -11.70 -20.00
C HIS A 185 3.10 -13.23 -19.84
N ALA A 186 2.47 -13.99 -20.73
CA ALA A 186 2.69 -15.44 -20.83
C ALA A 186 4.14 -15.74 -21.24
N THR A 187 4.67 -16.86 -20.75
CA THR A 187 6.01 -17.35 -21.13
C THR A 187 5.94 -18.86 -21.36
N ALA A 188 7.05 -19.49 -21.78
CA ALA A 188 7.11 -20.95 -21.88
C ALA A 188 6.78 -21.65 -20.54
N LEU A 189 7.07 -20.99 -19.42
CA LEU A 189 6.83 -21.52 -18.08
C LEU A 189 5.48 -21.06 -17.49
N ARG A 190 5.13 -19.79 -17.67
CA ARG A 190 3.96 -19.17 -17.05
C ARG A 190 2.80 -19.13 -18.02
N HIS A 191 1.72 -19.84 -17.67
CA HIS A 191 0.49 -19.90 -18.45
C HIS A 191 -0.67 -19.20 -17.71
N PRO A 192 -1.02 -17.95 -18.07
CA PRO A 192 -2.09 -17.22 -17.41
C PRO A 192 -3.46 -17.85 -17.61
N ALA A 193 -4.26 -17.93 -16.54
CA ALA A 193 -5.65 -18.35 -16.62
C ALA A 193 -6.56 -17.48 -15.75
N HIS A 194 -7.75 -17.15 -16.28
CA HIS A 194 -8.70 -16.20 -15.68
C HIS A 194 -10.09 -16.84 -15.62
N PRO A 195 -10.35 -17.82 -14.74
CA PRO A 195 -11.60 -18.60 -14.80
C PRO A 195 -12.87 -17.76 -14.60
N LEU A 196 -12.83 -16.71 -13.77
CA LEU A 196 -13.97 -15.80 -13.62
C LEU A 196 -14.37 -15.15 -14.96
N LEU A 197 -13.40 -14.76 -15.78
CA LEU A 197 -13.65 -14.23 -17.12
C LEU A 197 -14.27 -15.31 -18.02
N SER A 198 -13.75 -16.54 -17.99
CA SER A 198 -14.30 -17.66 -18.77
C SER A 198 -15.73 -18.05 -18.34
N TRP A 199 -16.03 -17.95 -17.04
CA TRP A 199 -17.38 -18.18 -16.51
C TRP A 199 -18.34 -17.02 -16.75
N GLY A 200 -17.87 -15.90 -17.30
CA GLY A 200 -18.67 -14.69 -17.47
C GLY A 200 -19.03 -13.99 -16.15
N TRP A 201 -18.27 -14.22 -15.07
CA TRP A 201 -18.57 -13.68 -13.75
C TRP A 201 -18.01 -12.27 -13.59
N ASP A 202 -18.89 -11.33 -13.28
CA ASP A 202 -18.52 -10.02 -12.75
C ASP A 202 -18.48 -10.04 -11.21
N ARG A 203 -18.20 -8.88 -10.61
CA ARG A 203 -18.15 -8.75 -9.15
C ARG A 203 -19.50 -9.09 -8.50
N GLY A 204 -20.61 -8.67 -9.09
CA GLY A 204 -21.95 -8.92 -8.55
C GLY A 204 -22.24 -10.42 -8.47
N ARG A 205 -21.95 -11.19 -9.54
CA ARG A 205 -22.09 -12.65 -9.50
C ARG A 205 -21.13 -13.28 -8.50
N ALA A 206 -19.90 -12.78 -8.39
CA ALA A 206 -18.93 -13.27 -7.41
C ALA A 206 -19.43 -13.09 -5.96
N GLU A 207 -20.05 -11.95 -5.63
CA GLU A 207 -20.66 -11.67 -4.32
C GLU A 207 -21.84 -12.60 -4.04
N VAL A 208 -22.72 -12.81 -5.02
CA VAL A 208 -23.85 -13.75 -4.89
C VAL A 208 -23.34 -15.16 -4.60
N HIS A 209 -22.34 -15.63 -5.35
CA HIS A 209 -21.75 -16.95 -5.10
C HIS A 209 -21.18 -17.10 -3.69
N LEU A 210 -20.48 -16.08 -3.18
CA LEU A 210 -19.94 -16.12 -1.81
C LEU A 210 -21.06 -16.16 -0.77
N ARG A 211 -22.15 -15.41 -0.96
CA ARG A 211 -23.33 -15.49 -0.10
C ARG A 211 -23.99 -16.87 -0.14
N GLU A 212 -24.10 -17.49 -1.32
CA GLU A 212 -24.63 -18.85 -1.49
C GLU A 212 -23.74 -19.90 -0.80
N CYS A 213 -22.42 -19.79 -0.90
CA CYS A 213 -21.48 -20.80 -0.40
C CYS A 213 -21.15 -20.67 1.09
N VAL A 214 -20.99 -19.45 1.59
CA VAL A 214 -20.47 -19.19 2.95
C VAL A 214 -21.22 -18.06 3.67
N GLY A 215 -22.35 -17.60 3.13
CA GLY A 215 -23.25 -16.64 3.79
C GLY A 215 -22.74 -15.19 3.85
N SER A 216 -21.52 -14.90 3.40
CA SER A 216 -20.90 -13.58 3.53
C SER A 216 -19.75 -13.39 2.53
N ASP A 217 -19.34 -12.14 2.31
CA ASP A 217 -18.19 -11.79 1.46
C ASP A 217 -17.14 -10.95 2.24
N PRO A 218 -15.86 -10.96 1.82
CA PRO A 218 -14.79 -10.23 2.51
C PRO A 218 -14.82 -8.71 2.28
N GLY A 219 -15.72 -8.21 1.42
CA GLY A 219 -15.68 -6.87 0.87
C GLY A 219 -14.43 -6.60 0.02
N ARG A 220 -14.14 -5.32 -0.25
CA ARG A 220 -12.88 -4.94 -0.90
C ARG A 220 -11.68 -5.21 0.00
N SER A 221 -10.79 -6.07 -0.49
CA SER A 221 -9.45 -6.30 0.06
C SER A 221 -8.46 -5.29 -0.54
N ALA A 222 -8.06 -4.31 0.24
CA ALA A 222 -7.00 -3.38 -0.12
C ALA A 222 -6.39 -2.77 1.14
N CYS A 223 -5.24 -2.15 0.99
CA CYS A 223 -4.65 -1.39 2.08
C CYS A 223 -5.61 -0.27 2.51
N SER A 224 -5.64 0.06 3.81
CA SER A 224 -6.57 1.08 4.32
C SER A 224 -6.36 2.46 3.70
N TYR A 225 -5.18 2.68 3.13
CA TYR A 225 -4.73 3.87 2.43
C TYR A 225 -4.52 3.63 0.92
N CYS A 226 -5.20 2.65 0.33
CA CYS A 226 -5.12 2.41 -1.12
C CYS A 226 -5.64 3.64 -1.89
N PRO A 227 -4.85 4.23 -2.81
CA PRO A 227 -5.24 5.45 -3.52
C PRO A 227 -6.44 5.22 -4.45
N PHE A 228 -6.68 3.96 -4.84
CA PHE A 228 -7.78 3.58 -5.74
C PHE A 228 -9.12 3.38 -5.01
N SER A 229 -9.12 3.32 -3.68
CA SER A 229 -10.35 3.21 -2.89
C SER A 229 -11.15 4.51 -2.87
N GLY A 230 -10.48 5.66 -2.96
CA GLY A 230 -11.13 6.98 -3.02
C GLY A 230 -11.61 7.43 -4.40
N SER A 231 -11.83 6.52 -5.35
CA SER A 231 -12.46 6.86 -6.63
C SER A 231 -13.94 7.24 -6.42
N LEU A 232 -14.61 7.83 -7.43
CA LEU A 232 -16.05 8.14 -7.30
C LEU A 232 -16.87 6.86 -7.03
N ALA A 233 -16.61 5.80 -7.78
CA ALA A 233 -17.27 4.51 -7.61
C ALA A 233 -16.88 3.75 -6.33
N GLY A 234 -15.76 4.12 -5.68
CA GLY A 234 -15.28 3.47 -4.45
C GLY A 234 -15.56 4.24 -3.16
N LEU A 235 -16.07 5.48 -3.26
CA LEU A 235 -16.17 6.37 -2.11
C LEU A 235 -17.10 5.84 -1.02
N GLU A 236 -18.28 5.35 -1.37
CA GLU A 236 -19.25 4.85 -0.39
C GLU A 236 -18.68 3.64 0.38
N GLU A 237 -18.08 2.68 -0.32
CA GLU A 237 -17.41 1.52 0.28
C GLU A 237 -16.22 1.94 1.18
N LEU A 238 -15.48 2.99 0.78
CA LEU A 238 -14.41 3.57 1.59
C LEU A 238 -14.95 4.18 2.88
N LEU A 239 -16.00 5.01 2.81
CA LEU A 239 -16.62 5.62 3.99
C LEU A 239 -17.17 4.55 4.93
N ALA A 240 -17.85 3.53 4.39
CA ALA A 240 -18.31 2.39 5.17
C ALA A 240 -17.15 1.63 5.83
N SER A 241 -16.05 1.43 5.11
CA SER A 241 -14.84 0.77 5.64
C SER A 241 -14.20 1.55 6.79
N TRP A 242 -14.08 2.87 6.67
CA TRP A 242 -13.50 3.72 7.71
C TRP A 242 -14.43 3.92 8.90
N ARG A 243 -15.75 3.86 8.70
CA ARG A 243 -16.72 3.83 9.80
C ARG A 243 -16.67 2.51 10.55
N ALA A 244 -16.53 1.38 9.86
CA ALA A 244 -16.45 0.06 10.48
C ALA A 244 -15.08 -0.20 11.14
N GLU A 245 -14.00 0.40 10.63
CA GLU A 245 -12.65 0.29 11.18
C GLU A 245 -11.98 1.68 11.28
N PRO A 246 -12.37 2.50 12.28
CA PRO A 246 -11.92 3.91 12.42
C PRO A 246 -10.40 4.09 12.48
N ALA A 247 -9.68 3.17 13.13
CA ALA A 247 -8.23 3.18 13.17
C ALA A 247 -7.59 3.05 11.77
N ALA A 248 -8.24 2.33 10.86
CA ALA A 248 -7.79 2.18 9.47
C ALA A 248 -7.97 3.49 8.68
N GLY A 249 -9.05 4.23 8.97
CA GLY A 249 -9.25 5.59 8.48
C GLY A 249 -8.21 6.56 9.01
N ALA A 250 -7.99 6.58 10.33
CA ALA A 250 -6.98 7.43 10.98
C ALA A 250 -5.57 7.19 10.38
N ARG A 251 -5.19 5.93 10.11
CA ARG A 251 -3.95 5.57 9.39
C ARG A 251 -3.81 6.29 8.06
N ALA A 252 -4.87 6.24 7.23
CA ALA A 252 -4.86 6.85 5.92
C ALA A 252 -4.78 8.38 6.00
N LEU A 253 -5.46 8.99 6.96
CA LEU A 253 -5.39 10.43 7.23
C LEU A 253 -4.00 10.86 7.67
N MET A 254 -3.38 10.13 8.61
CA MET A 254 -2.01 10.38 9.05
C MET A 254 -1.00 10.28 7.90
N LEU A 255 -1.14 9.26 7.05
CA LEU A 255 -0.24 9.08 5.91
C LEU A 255 -0.32 10.26 4.93
N GLU A 256 -1.54 10.70 4.59
CA GLU A 256 -1.72 11.87 3.73
C GLU A 256 -1.21 13.14 4.43
N PHE A 257 -1.52 13.33 5.71
CA PHE A 257 -1.10 14.50 6.48
C PHE A 257 0.42 14.69 6.44
N VAL A 258 1.18 13.65 6.80
CA VAL A 258 2.65 13.66 6.80
C VAL A 258 3.19 13.94 5.39
N ALA A 259 2.62 13.29 4.37
CA ALA A 259 3.00 13.53 2.98
C ALA A 259 2.72 14.97 2.53
N ARG A 260 1.61 15.57 2.97
CA ARG A 260 1.21 16.95 2.66
C ARG A 260 2.05 18.00 3.36
N CYS A 261 2.51 17.77 4.60
CA CYS A 261 3.50 18.65 5.24
C CYS A 261 4.70 18.88 4.32
N VAL A 262 5.25 17.78 3.79
CA VAL A 262 6.41 17.81 2.90
C VAL A 262 6.04 18.26 1.48
N ASN A 263 4.90 17.83 0.92
CA ASN A 263 4.47 18.13 -0.44
C ASN A 263 2.96 18.46 -0.51
N LYS A 264 2.61 19.74 -0.71
CA LYS A 264 1.21 20.22 -0.77
C LYS A 264 0.29 19.54 -1.79
N THR A 265 0.85 18.85 -2.79
CA THR A 265 0.07 18.12 -3.81
C THR A 265 0.02 16.61 -3.58
N ALA A 266 0.52 16.11 -2.45
CA ALA A 266 0.56 14.67 -2.14
C ALA A 266 -0.79 14.17 -1.63
N ASN A 267 -1.81 14.26 -2.48
CA ASN A 267 -3.15 13.74 -2.21
C ASN A 267 -3.18 12.21 -2.37
N LEU A 268 -3.71 11.53 -1.36
CA LEU A 268 -3.91 10.09 -1.36
C LEU A 268 -4.95 9.67 -2.41
N HIS A 269 -6.06 10.41 -2.52
CA HIS A 269 -7.18 10.11 -3.42
C HIS A 269 -7.25 11.06 -4.62
N HIS A 270 -6.13 11.21 -5.35
CA HIS A 270 -6.02 12.18 -6.43
C HIS A 270 -7.25 12.18 -7.38
N PRO A 271 -7.83 13.36 -7.71
CA PRO A 271 -7.34 14.70 -7.36
C PRO A 271 -7.73 15.17 -5.94
N ARG A 272 -8.58 14.42 -5.23
CA ARG A 272 -9.11 14.78 -3.91
C ARG A 272 -8.15 14.41 -2.78
N SER A 273 -8.20 15.18 -1.71
CA SER A 273 -7.53 14.84 -0.45
C SER A 273 -8.42 13.89 0.37
N ALA A 274 -7.80 12.87 0.96
CA ALA A 274 -8.41 12.00 1.97
C ALA A 274 -8.84 12.79 3.21
N LEU A 275 -8.03 13.74 3.69
CA LEU A 275 -8.39 14.67 4.76
C LEU A 275 -9.63 15.49 4.37
N ALA A 276 -9.62 16.14 3.20
CA ALA A 276 -10.76 16.92 2.74
C ALA A 276 -12.04 16.08 2.63
N THR A 277 -11.91 14.82 2.21
CA THR A 277 -13.05 13.88 2.14
C THR A 277 -13.54 13.51 3.54
N ALA A 278 -12.64 13.18 4.47
CA ALA A 278 -13.02 12.85 5.84
C ALA A 278 -13.75 14.00 6.53
N TYR A 279 -13.22 15.22 6.45
CA TYR A 279 -13.86 16.39 7.06
C TYR A 279 -15.17 16.81 6.37
N LYS A 280 -15.32 16.56 5.06
CA LYS A 280 -16.61 16.71 4.38
C LYS A 280 -17.67 15.76 4.96
N HIS A 281 -17.28 14.54 5.31
CA HIS A 281 -18.12 13.50 5.92
C HIS A 281 -17.93 13.40 7.44
N ARG A 282 -17.61 14.52 8.11
CA ARG A 282 -17.19 14.53 9.53
C ARG A 282 -18.17 13.87 10.51
N LYS A 283 -19.47 13.88 10.20
CA LYS A 283 -20.48 13.23 11.05
C LYS A 283 -20.37 11.71 10.96
N GLU A 284 -20.19 11.18 9.75
CA GLU A 284 -20.08 9.74 9.49
C GLU A 284 -18.72 9.17 9.92
N LEU A 285 -17.68 10.01 9.91
CA LEU A 285 -16.29 9.64 10.20
C LEU A 285 -15.74 10.26 11.49
N ALA A 286 -16.61 10.64 12.43
CA ALA A 286 -16.24 11.35 13.65
C ALA A 286 -15.15 10.61 14.44
N GLU A 287 -15.28 9.28 14.59
CA GLU A 287 -14.32 8.46 15.34
C GLU A 287 -12.95 8.37 14.65
N ALA A 288 -12.92 8.19 13.33
CA ALA A 288 -11.67 8.14 12.58
C ALA A 288 -10.93 9.49 12.62
N ILE A 289 -11.67 10.60 12.58
CA ILE A 289 -11.11 11.95 12.73
C ILE A 289 -10.59 12.16 14.16
N ALA A 290 -11.36 11.78 15.19
CA ALA A 290 -10.94 11.91 16.58
C ALA A 290 -9.66 11.10 16.86
N LEU A 291 -9.56 9.88 16.35
CA LEU A 291 -8.35 9.06 16.45
C LEU A 291 -7.16 9.74 15.75
N PHE A 292 -7.36 10.26 14.54
CA PHE A 292 -6.33 11.00 13.82
C PHE A 292 -5.86 12.26 14.57
N GLU A 293 -6.79 13.05 15.11
CA GLU A 293 -6.46 14.26 15.87
C GLU A 293 -5.75 13.94 17.18
N ALA A 294 -6.19 12.90 17.90
CA ALA A 294 -5.52 12.41 19.10
C ALA A 294 -4.09 11.93 18.80
N GLN A 295 -3.88 11.22 17.68
CA GLN A 295 -2.55 10.82 17.23
C GLN A 295 -1.65 12.02 16.97
N LEU A 296 -2.16 13.08 16.32
CA LEU A 296 -1.37 14.29 16.06
C LEU A 296 -0.91 15.00 17.34
N GLU A 297 -1.67 14.90 18.43
CA GLU A 297 -1.31 15.50 19.71
C GLU A 297 -0.28 14.67 20.48
N GLN A 298 -0.37 13.34 20.39
CA GLN A 298 0.47 12.42 21.15
C GLN A 298 1.86 12.23 20.54
N VAL A 299 1.97 12.24 19.21
CA VAL A 299 3.26 12.00 18.56
C VAL A 299 4.20 13.18 18.71
N PRO A 300 5.52 12.96 18.86
CA PRO A 300 6.49 14.03 18.77
C PRO A 300 6.52 14.61 17.35
N TRP A 301 6.75 15.90 17.26
CA TRP A 301 6.91 16.67 16.03
C TRP A 301 8.36 17.10 15.85
N VAL A 302 8.74 17.41 14.61
CA VAL A 302 10.05 17.97 14.28
C VAL A 302 9.92 18.95 13.11
N LEU A 303 10.87 19.88 12.98
CA LEU A 303 10.99 20.67 11.77
C LEU A 303 11.70 19.85 10.69
N VAL A 304 11.20 19.91 9.46
CA VAL A 304 11.82 19.27 8.30
C VAL A 304 12.06 20.30 7.22
N GLU A 305 13.33 20.48 6.86
CA GLU A 305 13.74 21.26 5.70
C GLU A 305 13.60 20.39 4.45
N VAL A 306 12.89 20.93 3.45
CA VAL A 306 12.65 20.28 2.18
C VAL A 306 13.18 21.15 1.06
N ARG A 307 14.07 20.60 0.25
CA ARG A 307 14.54 21.22 -0.98
C ARG A 307 14.18 20.35 -2.16
N ARG A 308 13.72 20.94 -3.26
CA ARG A 308 13.43 20.21 -4.51
C ARG A 308 14.08 20.88 -5.70
N VAL A 309 14.45 20.04 -6.66
CA VAL A 309 14.79 20.43 -8.02
C VAL A 309 13.90 19.64 -8.95
N ILE A 310 13.23 20.31 -9.87
CA ILE A 310 12.40 19.68 -10.89
C ILE A 310 12.99 20.06 -12.24
N ARG A 311 13.43 19.06 -13.01
CA ARG A 311 14.03 19.28 -14.32
C ARG A 311 12.97 19.59 -15.38
N ALA A 312 13.38 20.25 -16.46
CA ALA A 312 12.60 20.31 -17.69
C ALA A 312 12.58 18.92 -18.35
N LYS A 313 11.40 18.48 -18.83
CA LYS A 313 11.29 17.25 -19.60
C LYS A 313 11.82 17.49 -21.01
N ASN A 314 12.87 16.78 -21.39
CA ASN A 314 13.52 16.91 -22.71
C ASN A 314 13.88 18.37 -23.06
N GLY A 315 14.30 19.16 -22.07
CA GLY A 315 14.64 20.57 -22.26
C GLY A 315 13.45 21.53 -22.40
N ASN A 316 12.21 21.04 -22.45
CA ASN A 316 11.02 21.89 -22.55
C ASN A 316 10.70 22.56 -21.20
N PRO A 317 10.80 23.91 -21.08
CA PRO A 317 10.56 24.62 -19.83
C PRO A 317 9.12 24.55 -19.33
N GLN A 318 8.15 24.20 -20.17
CA GLN A 318 6.74 24.07 -19.78
C GLN A 318 6.37 22.64 -19.38
N ALA A 319 7.28 21.67 -19.58
CA ALA A 319 7.01 20.27 -19.33
C ALA A 319 7.78 19.76 -18.10
N LYS A 320 7.03 19.24 -17.11
CA LYS A 320 7.58 18.69 -15.88
C LYS A 320 8.40 17.43 -16.15
N GLY A 321 9.70 17.47 -15.82
CA GLY A 321 10.61 16.34 -15.87
C GLY A 321 10.82 15.67 -14.51
N ALA A 322 11.92 14.94 -14.38
CA ALA A 322 12.27 14.23 -13.16
C ALA A 322 12.52 15.21 -12.00
N ALA A 323 11.98 14.88 -10.83
CA ALA A 323 12.19 15.62 -9.60
C ALA A 323 13.23 14.93 -8.71
N ALA A 324 14.05 15.73 -8.05
CA ALA A 324 14.94 15.33 -6.97
C ALA A 324 14.58 16.11 -5.72
N ARG A 325 14.79 15.51 -4.55
CA ARG A 325 14.53 16.18 -3.28
C ARG A 325 15.60 15.85 -2.25
N SER A 326 15.81 16.81 -1.35
CA SER A 326 16.48 16.66 -0.07
C SER A 326 15.46 16.90 1.02
N VAL A 327 15.40 15.99 1.99
CA VAL A 327 14.55 16.06 3.17
C VAL A 327 15.46 15.92 4.36
N ARG A 328 15.45 16.91 5.26
CA ARG A 328 16.35 16.97 6.42
C ARG A 328 15.60 17.39 7.66
N ARG A 329 15.66 16.58 8.71
CA ARG A 329 15.20 17.00 10.03
C ARG A 329 16.06 18.15 10.57
N ARG A 330 15.44 19.02 11.36
CA ARG A 330 16.04 20.22 11.95
C ARG A 330 15.58 20.31 13.40
N GLY A 331 16.56 20.30 14.31
CA GLY A 331 16.31 20.30 15.76
C GLY A 331 15.83 18.95 16.28
N GLU A 332 15.57 18.92 17.59
CA GLU A 332 15.11 17.74 18.30
C GLU A 332 13.59 17.56 18.19
N PRO A 333 13.10 16.30 18.15
CA PRO A 333 11.68 16.02 18.28
C PRO A 333 11.08 16.56 19.59
N GLY A 334 9.79 16.89 19.61
CA GLY A 334 9.07 17.27 20.82
C GLY A 334 7.63 17.71 20.58
N PRO A 335 6.96 18.32 21.57
CA PRO A 335 5.53 18.61 21.48
C PRO A 335 5.18 19.51 20.30
N ARG A 336 4.02 19.27 19.68
CA ARG A 336 3.51 20.00 18.51
C ARG A 336 3.59 21.51 18.68
N ALA A 337 3.10 22.01 19.82
CA ALA A 337 3.07 23.44 20.13
C ALA A 337 4.47 24.07 20.12
N ARG A 338 5.47 23.39 20.69
CA ARG A 338 6.87 23.85 20.70
C ARG A 338 7.42 23.99 19.27
N VAL A 339 7.23 22.95 18.47
CA VAL A 339 7.76 22.90 17.09
C VAL A 339 7.09 23.94 16.20
N LEU A 340 5.79 24.16 16.37
CA LEU A 340 5.08 25.24 15.66
C LEU A 340 5.57 26.63 16.10
N ALA A 341 5.78 26.85 17.40
CA ALA A 341 6.35 28.11 17.90
C ALA A 341 7.77 28.34 17.37
N ASP A 342 8.58 27.30 17.24
CA ASP A 342 9.92 27.39 16.64
C ASP A 342 9.84 27.72 15.15
N LEU A 343 8.91 27.13 14.40
CA LEU A 343 8.65 27.49 12.99
C LEU A 343 8.26 28.97 12.86
N GLU A 344 7.38 29.46 13.73
CA GLU A 344 6.95 30.87 13.76
C GLU A 344 8.10 31.83 14.08
N LYS A 345 8.95 31.49 15.06
CA LYS A 345 10.17 32.28 15.36
C LYS A 345 11.14 32.31 14.18
N ILE A 346 11.28 31.22 13.43
CA ILE A 346 12.12 31.18 12.22
C ILE A 346 11.46 32.00 11.11
N ALA A 347 10.14 31.94 10.96
CA ALA A 347 9.39 32.72 9.99
C ALA A 347 9.57 34.22 10.24
N ALA A 348 9.38 34.70 11.48
CA ALA A 348 9.56 36.10 11.85
C ALA A 348 10.98 36.61 11.52
N ARG A 349 12.02 35.80 11.79
CA ARG A 349 13.42 36.13 11.47
C ARG A 349 13.72 36.11 9.96
N SER A 350 12.94 35.36 9.19
CA SER A 350 13.17 35.16 7.75
C SER A 350 12.28 36.04 6.87
N ALA A 351 11.22 36.65 7.44
CA ALA A 351 10.30 37.52 6.73
C ALA A 351 10.98 38.72 6.03
N PRO A 352 11.97 39.42 6.64
CA PRO A 352 12.70 40.48 5.94
C PRO A 352 13.48 40.01 4.70
N ARG A 353 13.71 38.70 4.57
CA ARG A 353 14.36 38.06 3.40
C ARG A 353 13.35 37.48 2.41
N GLY A 354 12.07 37.81 2.56
CA GLY A 354 10.99 37.39 1.66
C GLY A 354 10.41 36.00 1.94
N ALA A 355 10.74 35.36 3.07
CA ALA A 355 10.16 34.06 3.41
C ALA A 355 8.70 34.22 3.87
N VAL A 356 7.82 33.31 3.42
CA VAL A 356 6.38 33.37 3.70
C VAL A 356 5.93 32.14 4.49
N LEU A 357 5.27 32.36 5.63
CA LEU A 357 4.64 31.27 6.39
C LEU A 357 3.24 30.98 5.83
N GLU A 358 3.10 29.86 5.12
CA GLU A 358 1.83 29.34 4.64
C GLU A 358 1.17 28.48 5.73
N ARG A 359 -0.14 28.67 5.91
CA ARG A 359 -1.00 27.79 6.72
C ARG A 359 -2.04 27.16 5.80
N GLU A 360 -2.09 25.85 5.81
CA GLU A 360 -3.06 25.06 5.04
C GLU A 360 -4.14 24.48 5.97
N PRO A 361 -5.29 24.05 5.42
CA PRO A 361 -6.30 23.33 6.18
C PRO A 361 -5.72 22.15 6.97
N HIS A 362 -6.41 21.79 8.06
CA HIS A 362 -6.06 20.67 8.94
C HIS A 362 -4.73 20.87 9.70
N GLY A 363 -4.21 22.10 9.78
CA GLY A 363 -3.10 22.46 10.65
C GLY A 363 -1.71 22.17 10.08
N VAL A 364 -1.59 22.07 8.76
CA VAL A 364 -0.29 22.02 8.08
C VAL A 364 0.30 23.44 8.02
N ALA A 365 1.54 23.59 8.49
CA ALA A 365 2.27 24.86 8.45
C ALA A 365 3.60 24.70 7.70
N ARG A 366 3.88 25.63 6.78
CA ARG A 366 5.07 25.59 5.93
C ARG A 366 5.64 26.98 5.72
N LEU A 367 6.87 27.19 6.16
CA LEU A 367 7.67 28.35 5.79
C LEU A 367 8.28 28.12 4.41
N VAL A 368 8.01 29.01 3.47
CA VAL A 368 8.52 28.99 2.11
C VAL A 368 9.66 30.00 1.99
N PHE A 369 10.88 29.52 1.81
CA PHE A 369 12.04 30.36 1.51
C PHE A 369 12.16 30.62 0.01
N ARG A 370 11.80 29.63 -0.82
CA ARG A 370 11.73 29.73 -2.27
C ARG A 370 10.49 29.01 -2.76
N ALA A 371 9.56 29.76 -3.34
CA ALA A 371 8.43 29.22 -4.07
C ALA A 371 8.90 28.59 -5.38
N ARG A 372 8.16 27.59 -5.86
CA ARG A 372 8.46 26.93 -7.13
C ARG A 372 8.07 27.84 -8.31
N ASP A 373 9.01 28.04 -9.22
CA ASP A 373 8.76 28.72 -10.50
C ASP A 373 7.78 27.95 -11.39
N ALA A 374 7.07 28.66 -12.26
CA ALA A 374 6.13 28.04 -13.21
C ALA A 374 6.86 27.24 -14.32
N ALA A 375 8.03 27.74 -14.75
CA ALA A 375 8.87 27.11 -15.75
C ALA A 375 9.92 26.17 -15.13
N TYR A 376 10.39 25.21 -15.92
CA TYR A 376 11.42 24.25 -15.56
C TYR A 376 12.77 24.56 -16.24
N PRO A 377 13.92 24.32 -15.59
CA PRO A 377 14.05 23.73 -14.26
C PRO A 377 13.58 24.67 -13.15
N ALA A 378 12.89 24.10 -12.16
CA ALA A 378 12.37 24.83 -11.02
C ALA A 378 13.01 24.33 -9.73
N ALA A 379 13.17 25.21 -8.75
CA ALA A 379 13.59 24.85 -7.41
C ALA A 379 12.53 25.26 -6.37
N GLU A 380 12.49 24.54 -5.25
CA GLU A 380 11.61 24.83 -4.12
C GLU A 380 12.41 24.62 -2.83
N HIS A 381 12.23 25.51 -1.85
CA HIS A 381 12.89 25.40 -0.55
C HIS A 381 11.92 25.81 0.56
N THR A 382 11.61 24.86 1.43
CA THR A 382 10.64 25.04 2.51
C THR A 382 11.12 24.43 3.82
N LEU A 383 10.51 24.86 4.92
CA LEU A 383 10.64 24.28 6.25
C LEU A 383 9.23 24.04 6.79
N THR A 384 8.94 22.84 7.27
CA THR A 384 7.60 22.46 7.72
C THR A 384 7.66 21.76 9.07
N ALA A 385 6.64 21.98 9.89
CA ALA A 385 6.40 21.18 11.09
C ALA A 385 5.66 19.89 10.70
N VAL A 386 6.16 18.74 11.14
CA VAL A 386 5.60 17.43 10.80
C VAL A 386 5.80 16.47 11.97
N PRO A 387 4.94 15.44 12.14
CA PRO A 387 5.25 14.30 13.01
C PRO A 387 6.65 13.75 12.74
N ALA A 388 7.39 13.39 13.81
CA ALA A 388 8.80 13.02 13.79
C ALA A 388 9.08 11.60 13.24
N VAL A 389 8.31 11.20 12.22
CA VAL A 389 8.39 9.91 11.51
C VAL A 389 9.15 10.03 10.18
N VAL A 390 9.33 11.24 9.63
CA VAL A 390 9.90 11.46 8.29
C VAL A 390 11.42 11.32 8.27
N HIS A 391 12.00 10.38 7.55
CA HIS A 391 13.45 10.16 7.54
C HIS A 391 14.20 11.13 6.61
N ASP A 392 15.44 11.40 6.99
CA ASP A 392 16.42 12.11 6.17
C ASP A 392 16.61 11.38 4.83
N LYS A 393 16.53 12.11 3.72
CA LYS A 393 16.65 11.52 2.38
C LYS A 393 17.21 12.51 1.38
N GLU A 394 18.24 12.10 0.67
CA GLU A 394 18.85 12.86 -0.42
C GLU A 394 19.59 11.91 -1.36
N ARG A 395 19.61 12.22 -2.65
CA ARG A 395 20.47 11.49 -3.60
C ARG A 395 21.86 12.13 -3.63
N PRO A 396 22.94 11.38 -3.90
CA PRO A 396 24.31 11.92 -3.90
C PRO A 396 24.50 13.18 -4.76
N SER A 397 23.85 13.24 -5.92
CA SER A 397 23.94 14.37 -6.85
C SER A 397 23.02 15.56 -6.52
N PHE A 398 22.28 15.54 -5.41
CA PHE A 398 21.29 16.59 -5.14
C PHE A 398 21.93 17.97 -4.98
N ALA A 399 23.01 18.08 -4.20
CA ALA A 399 23.67 19.35 -3.90
C ALA A 399 24.09 20.08 -5.19
N THR A 400 24.80 19.37 -6.08
CA THR A 400 25.23 19.89 -7.39
C THR A 400 24.05 20.36 -8.24
N LEU A 401 22.93 19.62 -8.22
CA LEU A 401 21.75 19.98 -9.00
C LEU A 401 20.96 21.16 -8.43
N PHE A 402 20.97 21.30 -7.11
CA PHE A 402 20.33 22.44 -6.47
C PHE A 402 21.12 23.70 -6.75
N GLU A 403 22.45 23.66 -6.63
CA GLU A 403 23.34 24.77 -6.99
C GLU A 403 23.20 25.15 -8.46
N SER A 404 23.14 24.18 -9.39
CA SER A 404 23.01 24.48 -10.83
C SER A 404 21.72 25.19 -11.20
N VAL A 405 20.66 25.09 -10.39
CA VAL A 405 19.36 25.74 -10.64
C VAL A 405 19.19 27.02 -9.84
N THR A 406 19.75 27.09 -8.64
CA THR A 406 19.51 28.21 -7.72
C THR A 406 20.69 29.17 -7.58
N GLY A 407 21.89 28.79 -8.05
CA GLY A 407 23.15 29.45 -7.73
C GLY A 407 23.59 29.31 -6.27
N GLN A 408 22.80 28.63 -5.43
CA GLN A 408 23.06 28.51 -4.00
C GLN A 408 23.89 27.25 -3.72
N ARG A 409 25.12 27.47 -3.25
CA ARG A 409 25.94 26.38 -2.71
C ARG A 409 25.27 25.78 -1.49
N VAL A 410 25.16 24.46 -1.52
CA VAL A 410 24.67 23.66 -0.41
C VAL A 410 25.66 22.53 -0.18
N ASN A 411 26.17 22.42 1.04
CA ASN A 411 27.12 21.36 1.36
C ASN A 411 26.46 20.00 1.14
N ALA A 412 27.16 19.10 0.43
CA ALA A 412 26.79 17.71 0.35
C ALA A 412 26.93 17.08 1.74
N THR A 413 25.85 17.09 2.52
CA THR A 413 25.84 16.43 3.82
C THR A 413 25.71 14.93 3.63
N ARG A 414 26.75 14.18 4.03
CA ARG A 414 26.57 12.76 4.35
C ARG A 414 25.37 12.67 5.30
N ALA A 415 24.42 11.79 5.01
CA ALA A 415 23.36 11.48 5.96
C ALA A 415 24.05 11.20 7.31
N ARG A 416 23.74 12.00 8.34
CA ARG A 416 24.21 11.65 9.69
C ARG A 416 23.72 10.24 9.98
N ARG A 417 24.50 9.46 10.74
CA ARG A 417 24.03 8.23 11.41
C ARG A 417 22.60 8.49 11.87
N GLU A 418 21.69 7.58 11.55
CA GLU A 418 20.31 7.59 12.06
C GLU A 418 20.39 8.01 13.53
N PRO A 419 19.81 9.17 13.90
CA PRO A 419 19.77 9.54 15.30
C PRO A 419 19.12 8.42 16.11
N ASP A 420 19.48 8.32 17.38
CA ASP A 420 18.83 7.46 18.37
C ASP A 420 17.39 7.95 18.57
N TYR A 421 16.54 7.68 17.59
CA TYR A 421 15.12 7.86 17.69
C TYR A 421 14.54 6.70 18.48
N PRO A 422 13.39 6.90 19.16
CA PRO A 422 12.62 5.78 19.64
C PRO A 422 12.46 4.76 18.49
N PRO A 423 12.66 3.46 18.75
CA PRO A 423 12.37 2.40 17.80
C PRO A 423 11.07 2.70 17.09
N LEU A 424 11.02 2.54 15.77
CA LEU A 424 9.82 2.94 15.03
C LEU A 424 8.58 2.22 15.57
N GLU A 425 8.75 1.03 16.12
CA GLU A 425 7.74 0.26 16.82
C GLU A 425 7.08 1.09 17.95
N GLU A 426 7.85 1.90 18.69
CA GLU A 426 7.34 2.85 19.69
C GLU A 426 6.65 4.07 19.05
N LEU A 427 7.19 4.64 17.97
CA LEU A 427 6.53 5.73 17.23
C LEU A 427 5.22 5.29 16.58
N LEU A 428 5.16 4.04 16.14
CA LEU A 428 3.96 3.42 15.61
C LEU A 428 2.98 3.13 16.76
N ALA A 429 3.44 2.62 17.90
CA ALA A 429 2.61 2.49 19.09
C ALA A 429 1.97 3.83 19.51
N LEU A 430 2.75 4.92 19.49
CA LEU A 430 2.29 6.29 19.75
C LEU A 430 1.34 6.86 18.68
N LEU A 431 1.41 6.35 17.45
CA LEU A 431 0.39 6.59 16.41
C LEU A 431 -0.87 5.74 16.64
N GLY A 432 -1.10 5.23 17.85
CA GLY A 432 -2.26 4.41 18.18
C GLY A 432 -2.22 3.02 17.55
N PHE A 433 -1.05 2.53 17.13
CA PHE A 433 -0.85 1.13 16.76
C PHE A 433 -0.52 0.33 18.02
N ARG A 434 -1.52 0.20 18.90
CA ARG A 434 -1.50 -0.86 19.91
C ARG A 434 -1.15 -2.18 19.22
N SER A 435 -0.23 -2.94 19.82
CA SER A 435 0.31 -4.16 19.21
C SER A 435 -0.82 -5.17 18.93
N PRO A 436 -0.65 -6.12 17.99
CA PRO A 436 -1.61 -7.20 17.82
C PRO A 436 -1.95 -7.95 19.13
N GLN A 437 -1.06 -7.97 20.12
CA GLN A 437 -1.27 -8.56 21.44
C GLN A 437 -2.31 -7.82 22.30
N GLU A 438 -2.41 -6.48 22.22
CA GLU A 438 -3.38 -5.71 23.02
C GLU A 438 -4.84 -5.86 22.52
N LEU A 439 -5.06 -6.54 21.38
CA LEU A 439 -6.38 -6.98 20.91
C LEU A 439 -6.78 -8.36 21.45
N GLU A 440 -5.83 -9.18 21.92
CA GLU A 440 -6.12 -10.46 22.58
C GLU A 440 -6.41 -10.26 24.07
N ASP A 441 -5.75 -9.30 24.73
CA ASP A 441 -5.90 -9.04 26.17
C ASP A 441 -7.21 -8.34 26.58
N LEU A 442 -7.97 -7.80 25.63
CA LEU A 442 -9.31 -7.22 25.89
C LEU A 442 -10.45 -8.26 25.82
N ASP A 443 -10.20 -9.47 25.30
CA ASP A 443 -11.19 -10.55 25.16
C ASP A 443 -11.08 -11.60 26.30
N LEU A 444 -10.22 -11.35 27.30
CA LEU A 444 -10.07 -12.19 28.50
C LEU A 444 -10.54 -11.50 29.81
N ALA A 445 -11.03 -10.26 29.73
CA ALA A 445 -11.54 -9.50 30.87
C ALA A 445 -13.02 -9.08 30.72
N ALA A 446 -13.82 -9.84 29.97
CA ALA A 446 -15.28 -9.75 29.95
C ALA A 446 -15.91 -11.14 30.00
#